data_AF-A0A942QGL9-F1
#
_entry.id   AF-A0A942QGL9-F1
#
_cell.length_a   1.000
_cell.length_b   1.000
_cell.length_c   1.000
_cell.angle_alpha   90.00
_cell.angle_beta   90.00
_cell.angle_gamma   90.00
#
_symmetry.space_group_name_H-M   'P 1'
#
loop_
_entity.id
_entity.type
_entity.pdbx_description
1 polymer ?
#
loop_
_entity_poly.entity_id
_entity_poly.type
_entity_poly.pdbx_seq_one_letter_code
_entity_poly.pdbx_strand_id
1 'polypeptide(L)'
;MWCKICSRETNSETCELCGNATEQDIPIMVYWCNDCKTPIIKSVNRIDKNICPLCGKETSYLCADLRPVFPEERLLIEILTAKPLEYINKTVWAADNRYYIDGESKMIPISAYKKRSADKIVEQLEKYKDQNSYDFFNQTIDKFIKANTERLNYIFDEATEFIRDTAKAYPSENIVISFSGGKDSTVTADLTVRALSNPSLVHIFGDTTLEFPLTIEYAKRFRENNPKAIFKTAKNKEQDFYEVCEDIGPPARMLRWCCSMFKTGPITRVLNSLYRDMDILTFYGIRKNESVSRSKYNRVENNAESVKIQKQKVASPIFHWKDIDVWLYILGEGIDFNDAYRLGYDRVGCWCCPNNNERAQL
;
A
#
# COMPACT_ATOMS: atom_id res chain seq x y z
N MET A 1 6.71 10.36 -21.46
CA MET A 1 7.71 9.35 -21.03
C MET A 1 8.92 10.04 -20.40
N TRP A 2 9.65 9.38 -19.51
CA TRP A 2 10.76 9.92 -18.73
C TRP A 2 12.04 9.11 -18.95
N CYS A 3 13.15 9.76 -19.32
CA CYS A 3 14.46 9.13 -19.34
C CYS A 3 15.16 9.27 -17.99
N LYS A 4 15.45 8.16 -17.31
CA LYS A 4 16.16 8.16 -16.02
C LYS A 4 17.62 8.62 -16.13
N ILE A 5 18.30 8.28 -17.23
CA ILE A 5 19.72 8.62 -17.42
C ILE A 5 19.88 10.11 -17.71
N CYS A 6 19.05 10.65 -18.59
CA CYS A 6 19.12 12.06 -18.97
C CYS A 6 18.28 12.97 -18.06
N SER A 7 17.50 12.42 -17.13
CA SER A 7 16.56 13.14 -16.26
C SER A 7 15.70 14.16 -17.02
N ARG A 8 15.08 13.71 -18.12
CA ARG A 8 14.23 14.56 -18.96
C ARG A 8 12.99 13.83 -19.46
N GLU A 9 11.99 14.62 -19.81
CA GLU A 9 10.85 14.15 -20.57
C GLU A 9 11.21 13.82 -22.02
N THR A 10 10.46 12.87 -22.57
CA THR A 10 10.61 12.31 -23.90
C THR A 10 9.25 11.86 -24.40
N ASN A 11 9.07 11.84 -25.73
CA ASN A 11 7.85 11.38 -26.38
C ASN A 11 7.97 9.96 -26.97
N SER A 12 9.15 9.34 -26.84
CA SER A 12 9.46 8.00 -27.37
C SER A 12 9.71 7.02 -26.24
N GLU A 13 9.48 5.72 -26.48
CA GLU A 13 9.86 4.60 -25.61
C GLU A 13 11.38 4.47 -25.42
N THR A 14 12.15 5.11 -26.28
CA THR A 14 13.61 5.22 -26.18
C THR A 14 14.04 6.68 -26.15
N CYS A 15 15.01 7.00 -25.30
CA CYS A 15 15.50 8.35 -25.16
C CYS A 15 16.37 8.73 -26.35
N GLU A 16 15.98 9.78 -27.06
CA GLU A 16 16.68 10.31 -28.24
C GLU A 16 18.15 10.69 -27.98
N LEU A 17 18.54 10.98 -26.72
CA LEU A 17 19.91 11.36 -26.37
C LEU A 17 20.80 10.18 -26.01
N CYS A 18 20.32 9.26 -25.18
CA CYS A 18 21.16 8.19 -24.63
C CYS A 18 20.78 6.79 -25.12
N GLY A 19 19.73 6.66 -25.94
CA GLY A 19 19.24 5.38 -26.45
C GLY A 19 18.55 4.47 -25.42
N ASN A 20 18.59 4.80 -24.12
CA ASN A 20 17.96 3.99 -23.07
C ASN A 20 16.43 4.05 -23.12
N ALA A 21 15.79 2.97 -22.62
CA ALA A 21 14.35 2.91 -22.46
C ALA A 21 13.83 4.01 -21.51
N THR A 22 12.69 4.58 -21.86
CA THR A 22 12.00 5.62 -21.09
C THR A 22 10.86 5.00 -20.28
N GLU A 23 10.48 5.63 -19.18
CA GLU A 23 9.38 5.16 -18.33
C GLU A 23 8.14 6.03 -18.53
N GLN A 24 6.94 5.47 -18.42
CA GLN A 24 5.70 6.24 -18.59
C GLN A 24 5.58 7.37 -17.56
N ASP A 25 5.87 7.08 -16.29
CA ASP A 25 5.67 8.03 -15.20
C ASP A 25 6.92 8.84 -14.87
N ILE A 26 6.71 10.11 -14.50
CA ILE A 26 7.76 11.02 -14.08
C ILE A 26 8.01 10.79 -12.59
N PRO A 27 9.26 10.56 -12.17
CA PRO A 27 9.56 10.35 -10.75
C PRO A 27 9.05 11.51 -9.89
N ILE A 28 8.38 11.17 -8.80
CA ILE A 28 8.06 12.12 -7.73
C ILE A 28 9.12 12.07 -6.63
N MET A 29 9.28 13.18 -5.91
CA MET A 29 10.07 13.29 -4.68
C MET A 29 9.26 13.97 -3.60
N VAL A 30 9.63 13.73 -2.35
CA VAL A 30 9.00 14.35 -1.20
C VAL A 30 9.89 15.48 -0.70
N TYR A 31 9.31 16.67 -0.63
CA TYR A 31 9.91 17.89 -0.09
C TYR A 31 9.26 18.23 1.25
N TRP A 32 9.94 19.03 2.05
CA TRP A 32 9.50 19.46 3.36
C TRP A 32 9.36 20.98 3.43
N CYS A 33 8.22 21.46 3.92
CA CYS A 33 8.03 22.87 4.26
C CYS A 33 8.21 23.09 5.76
N ASN A 34 9.22 23.89 6.13
CA ASN A 34 9.52 24.20 7.53
C ASN A 34 8.44 25.04 8.22
N ASP A 35 7.74 25.90 7.47
CA ASP A 35 6.69 26.77 8.01
C ASP A 35 5.36 26.05 8.18
N CYS A 36 4.93 25.29 7.16
CA CYS A 36 3.68 24.53 7.20
C CYS A 36 3.82 23.21 7.97
N LYS A 37 5.05 22.75 8.22
CA LYS A 37 5.38 21.46 8.84
C LYS A 37 4.67 20.29 8.13
N THR A 38 4.75 20.26 6.81
CA THR A 38 4.08 19.24 6.00
C THR A 38 4.97 18.76 4.86
N PRO A 39 4.90 17.46 4.49
CA PRO A 39 5.54 16.98 3.28
C PRO A 39 4.73 17.41 2.05
N ILE A 40 5.44 17.58 0.94
CA ILE A 40 4.91 18.02 -0.36
C ILE A 40 5.46 17.10 -1.44
N ILE A 41 4.57 16.54 -2.24
CA ILE A 41 4.87 15.64 -3.35
C ILE A 41 5.02 16.48 -4.61
N LYS A 42 6.18 16.42 -5.25
CA LYS A 42 6.45 17.14 -6.50
C LYS A 42 7.14 16.21 -7.49
N SER A 43 6.81 16.34 -8.78
CA SER A 43 7.57 15.69 -9.85
C SER A 43 8.96 16.34 -9.96
N VAL A 44 9.96 15.53 -10.32
CA VAL A 44 11.37 15.98 -10.36
C VAL A 44 11.65 17.12 -11.35
N ASN A 45 10.80 17.26 -12.37
CA ASN A 45 10.92 18.22 -13.45
C ASN A 45 10.08 19.49 -13.25
N ARG A 46 9.28 19.56 -12.17
CA ARG A 46 8.44 20.72 -11.91
C ARG A 46 9.30 21.95 -11.61
N ILE A 47 8.96 23.09 -12.20
CA ILE A 47 9.73 24.35 -12.06
C ILE A 47 9.65 24.87 -10.62
N ASP A 48 8.47 24.83 -10.01
CA ASP A 48 8.19 25.25 -8.62
C ASP A 48 8.34 24.11 -7.60
N LYS A 49 9.15 23.07 -7.89
CA LYS A 49 9.32 21.92 -6.99
C LYS A 49 9.84 22.27 -5.59
N ASN A 50 10.54 23.40 -5.46
CA ASN A 50 11.08 23.90 -4.21
C ASN A 50 10.15 24.93 -3.52
N ILE A 51 8.89 25.06 -3.95
CA ILE A 51 7.94 26.05 -3.41
C ILE A 51 6.75 25.34 -2.76
N CYS A 52 6.41 25.77 -1.55
CA CYS A 52 5.25 25.28 -0.82
C CYS A 52 3.96 25.84 -1.45
N PRO A 53 3.00 24.99 -1.85
CA PRO A 53 1.74 25.46 -2.43
C PRO A 53 0.81 26.14 -1.40
N LEU A 54 1.04 25.97 -0.10
CA LEU A 54 0.23 26.59 0.95
C LEU A 54 0.71 27.99 1.34
N CYS A 55 2.01 28.16 1.56
CA CYS A 55 2.58 29.41 2.10
C CYS A 55 3.49 30.15 1.13
N GLY A 56 3.80 29.59 -0.04
CA GLY A 56 4.69 30.18 -1.04
C GLY A 56 6.18 30.22 -0.66
N LYS A 57 6.57 29.66 0.49
CA LYS A 57 7.96 29.64 0.96
C LYS A 57 8.73 28.45 0.40
N GLU A 58 10.05 28.51 0.52
CA GLU A 58 10.97 27.48 0.03
C GLU A 58 10.81 26.15 0.80
N THR A 59 10.99 25.05 0.07
CA THR A 59 10.93 23.69 0.59
C THR A 59 12.23 22.96 0.28
N SER A 60 12.70 22.13 1.22
CA SER A 60 13.90 21.32 1.02
C SER A 60 13.54 19.87 0.69
N TYR A 61 14.41 19.17 -0.04
CA TYR A 61 14.24 17.73 -0.27
C TYR A 61 14.26 16.97 1.07
N LEU A 62 13.31 16.05 1.26
CA LEU A 62 13.19 15.23 2.47
C LEU A 62 13.60 13.78 2.21
N CYS A 63 12.93 13.13 1.27
CA CYS A 63 13.10 11.71 0.97
C CYS A 63 12.44 11.33 -0.36
N ALA A 64 12.67 10.08 -0.79
CA ALA A 64 12.10 9.55 -2.01
C ALA A 64 10.66 9.05 -1.82
N ASP A 65 10.32 8.49 -0.66
CA ASP A 65 8.99 7.98 -0.31
C ASP A 65 8.76 8.20 1.19
N LEU A 66 7.50 8.21 1.61
CA LEU A 66 7.12 8.55 2.97
C LEU A 66 5.75 7.92 3.29
N ARG A 67 5.49 7.68 4.56
CA ARG A 67 4.15 7.36 5.04
C ARG A 67 3.86 8.09 6.35
N PRO A 68 2.57 8.35 6.66
CA PRO A 68 2.19 8.87 7.96
C PRO A 68 2.56 7.87 9.07
N VAL A 69 2.77 8.41 10.26
CA VAL A 69 2.92 7.63 11.49
C VAL A 69 1.71 7.94 12.35
N PHE A 70 0.87 6.93 12.54
CA PHE A 70 -0.35 7.07 13.32
C PHE A 70 -0.03 7.20 14.81
N PRO A 71 -0.95 7.78 15.61
CA PRO A 71 -0.74 7.97 17.05
C PRO A 71 -0.31 6.71 17.81
N GLU A 72 -0.80 5.52 17.44
CA GLU A 72 -0.44 4.24 18.06
C GLU A 72 1.02 3.87 17.80
N GLU A 73 1.46 3.95 16.55
CA GLU A 73 2.87 3.77 16.18
C GLU A 73 3.77 4.84 16.82
N ARG A 74 3.34 6.11 16.81
CA ARG A 74 4.05 7.23 17.46
C ARG A 74 4.32 6.92 18.93
N LEU A 75 3.28 6.52 19.67
CA LEU A 75 3.38 6.19 21.08
C LEU A 75 4.32 5.00 21.33
N LEU A 76 4.28 3.97 20.46
CA LEU A 76 5.20 2.83 20.55
C LEU A 76 6.67 3.31 20.48
N ILE A 77 7.01 4.17 19.52
CA ILE A 77 8.39 4.68 19.36
C ILE A 77 8.81 5.52 20.57
N GLU A 78 7.93 6.37 21.06
CA GLU A 78 8.13 7.19 22.25
C GLU A 78 8.42 6.32 23.48
N ILE A 79 7.62 5.26 23.68
CA ILE A 79 7.84 4.28 24.74
C ILE A 79 9.20 3.63 24.58
N LEU A 80 9.55 3.12 23.39
CA LEU A 80 10.84 2.48 23.11
C LEU A 80 12.04 3.40 23.43
N THR A 81 11.88 4.71 23.20
CA THR A 81 12.88 5.74 23.53
C THR A 81 12.81 6.29 24.95
N ALA A 82 11.94 5.74 25.81
CA ALA A 82 11.70 6.16 27.20
C ALA A 82 11.16 7.59 27.37
N LYS A 83 10.41 8.08 26.37
CA LYS A 83 9.85 9.43 26.35
C LYS A 83 8.40 9.44 25.85
N PRO A 84 7.46 8.80 26.59
CA PRO A 84 6.05 8.72 26.20
C PRO A 84 5.46 10.12 25.99
N LEU A 85 4.66 10.27 24.92
CA LEU A 85 3.96 11.50 24.54
C LEU A 85 4.84 12.69 24.11
N GLU A 86 6.16 12.51 23.93
CA GLU A 86 7.10 13.58 23.52
C GLU A 86 6.71 14.26 22.18
N TYR A 87 6.09 13.53 21.26
CA TYR A 87 5.76 13.98 19.91
C TYR A 87 4.26 14.15 19.68
N ILE A 88 3.44 14.20 20.73
CA ILE A 88 1.97 14.30 20.58
C ILE A 88 1.53 15.55 19.79
N ASN A 89 2.28 16.64 19.92
CA ASN A 89 2.05 17.90 19.21
C ASN A 89 3.10 18.12 18.09
N LYS A 90 3.64 17.04 17.53
CA LYS A 90 4.61 17.09 16.44
C LYS A 90 4.14 16.27 15.25
N THR A 91 4.61 16.67 14.08
CA THR A 91 4.35 15.94 12.85
C THR A 91 5.33 14.77 12.78
N VAL A 92 4.82 13.56 12.57
CA VAL A 92 5.64 12.35 12.53
C VAL A 92 5.35 11.57 11.27
N TRP A 93 6.42 11.31 10.51
CA TRP A 93 6.38 10.56 9.27
C TRP A 93 7.46 9.49 9.29
N ALA A 94 7.34 8.46 8.45
CA ALA A 94 8.33 7.39 8.36
C ALA A 94 8.73 7.11 6.91
N ALA A 95 10.00 6.81 6.71
CA ALA A 95 10.52 6.19 5.49
C ALA A 95 11.55 5.13 5.89
N ASP A 96 11.31 3.88 5.46
CA ASP A 96 12.11 2.73 5.87
C ASP A 96 12.26 2.65 7.42
N ASN A 97 13.50 2.64 7.92
CA ASN A 97 13.81 2.60 9.36
C ASN A 97 14.02 3.99 9.98
N ARG A 98 13.63 5.07 9.28
CA ARG A 98 13.79 6.45 9.73
C ARG A 98 12.43 7.09 9.99
N TYR A 99 12.36 7.83 11.09
CA TYR A 99 11.26 8.70 11.41
C TYR A 99 11.65 10.14 11.16
N TYR A 100 10.73 10.97 10.71
CA TYR A 100 10.90 12.40 10.51
C TYR A 100 9.96 13.12 11.47
N ILE A 101 10.54 13.83 12.44
CA ILE A 101 9.82 14.56 13.48
C ILE A 101 9.97 16.05 13.16
N ASP A 102 8.89 16.69 12.72
CA ASP A 102 8.92 18.08 12.20
C ASP A 102 9.98 18.32 11.11
N GLY A 103 10.25 17.29 10.32
CA GLY A 103 11.24 17.27 9.22
C GLY A 103 12.61 16.75 9.62
N GLU A 104 12.89 16.58 10.92
CA GLU A 104 14.18 16.10 11.41
C GLU A 104 14.23 14.57 11.46
N SER A 105 15.26 14.00 10.83
CA SER A 105 15.44 12.55 10.76
C SER A 105 15.93 11.97 12.09
N LYS A 106 15.18 11.01 12.65
CA LYS A 106 15.55 10.20 13.81
C LYS A 106 15.53 8.71 13.46
N MET A 107 16.62 8.02 13.74
CA MET A 107 16.74 6.58 13.53
C MET A 107 16.40 5.84 14.81
N ILE A 108 15.55 4.81 14.70
CA ILE A 108 15.22 3.92 15.82
C ILE A 108 15.92 2.58 15.56
N PRO A 109 16.97 2.23 16.32
CA PRO A 109 17.70 1.00 16.08
C PRO A 109 16.83 -0.21 16.42
N ILE A 110 16.97 -1.29 15.67
CA ILE A 110 16.26 -2.56 15.90
C ILE A 110 16.51 -3.10 17.31
N SER A 111 17.69 -2.83 17.88
CA SER A 111 18.00 -3.17 19.26
C SER A 111 17.08 -2.52 20.29
N ALA A 112 16.42 -1.41 19.98
CA ALA A 112 15.43 -0.79 20.87
C ALA A 112 14.21 -1.71 21.10
N TYR A 113 13.78 -2.42 20.06
CA TYR A 113 12.67 -3.38 20.13
C TYR A 113 13.04 -4.62 20.95
N LYS A 114 14.29 -5.09 20.86
CA LYS A 114 14.80 -6.26 21.60
C LYS A 114 15.12 -6.00 23.08
N LYS A 115 15.29 -4.73 23.47
CA LYS A 115 15.73 -4.33 24.83
C LYS A 115 14.64 -4.40 25.89
N ARG A 116 13.36 -4.46 25.52
CA ARG A 116 12.22 -4.47 26.45
C ARG A 116 11.36 -5.71 26.21
N SER A 117 10.80 -6.26 27.28
CA SER A 117 9.82 -7.34 27.14
C SER A 117 8.53 -6.80 26.52
N ALA A 118 7.88 -7.62 25.70
CA ALA A 118 6.59 -7.29 25.08
C ALA A 118 5.56 -6.88 26.15
N ASP A 119 5.48 -7.62 27.27
CA ASP A 119 4.55 -7.33 28.37
C ASP A 119 4.71 -5.90 28.93
N LYS A 120 5.95 -5.44 29.10
CA LYS A 120 6.22 -4.08 29.59
C LYS A 120 5.84 -3.01 28.56
N ILE A 121 5.98 -3.32 27.27
CA ILE A 121 5.55 -2.41 26.20
C ILE A 121 4.03 -2.31 26.20
N VAL A 122 3.33 -3.44 26.30
CA VAL A 122 1.86 -3.50 26.37
C VAL A 122 1.33 -2.74 27.58
N GLU A 123 1.93 -2.93 28.76
CA GLU A 123 1.56 -2.19 29.97
C GLU A 123 1.68 -0.67 29.79
N GLN A 124 2.78 -0.20 29.18
CA GLN A 124 2.98 1.23 28.93
C GLN A 124 2.03 1.76 27.84
N LEU A 125 1.75 0.98 26.79
CA LEU A 125 0.79 1.36 25.76
C LEU A 125 -0.60 1.55 26.35
N GLU A 126 -1.09 0.61 27.16
CA GLU A 126 -2.38 0.71 27.82
C GLU A 126 -2.41 1.88 28.83
N LYS A 127 -1.31 2.12 29.56
CA LYS A 127 -1.21 3.26 30.49
C LYS A 127 -1.40 4.62 29.82
N TYR A 128 -0.90 4.82 28.60
CA TYR A 128 -0.97 6.11 27.89
C TYR A 128 -2.02 6.17 26.79
N LYS A 129 -2.79 5.09 26.60
CA LYS A 129 -3.78 4.94 25.52
C LYS A 129 -4.80 6.08 25.50
N ASP A 130 -5.38 6.42 26.65
CA ASP A 130 -6.41 7.46 26.75
C ASP A 130 -5.87 8.88 26.50
N GLN A 131 -4.55 9.07 26.64
CA GLN A 131 -3.87 10.34 26.36
C GLN A 131 -3.39 10.44 24.89
N ASN A 132 -3.44 9.33 24.13
CA ASN A 132 -2.91 9.24 22.78
C ASN A 132 -3.89 9.82 21.75
N SER A 133 -4.08 11.14 21.79
CA SER A 133 -5.06 11.83 20.94
C SER A 133 -4.69 11.84 19.45
N TYR A 134 -5.74 11.86 18.62
CA TYR A 134 -5.68 12.08 17.18
C TYR A 134 -5.77 13.56 16.77
N ASP A 135 -6.03 14.49 17.69
CA ASP A 135 -6.36 15.89 17.33
C ASP A 135 -5.27 16.57 16.51
N PHE A 136 -4.01 16.51 16.98
CA PHE A 136 -2.88 17.11 16.26
C PHE A 136 -2.53 16.33 14.99
N PHE A 137 -2.67 15.01 15.02
CA PHE A 137 -2.48 14.15 13.85
C PHE A 137 -3.45 14.52 12.74
N ASN A 138 -4.75 14.64 13.03
CA ASN A 138 -5.78 15.00 12.06
C ASN A 138 -5.52 16.38 11.46
N GLN A 139 -5.16 17.38 12.27
CA GLN A 139 -4.77 18.71 11.78
C GLN A 139 -3.56 18.66 10.84
N THR A 140 -2.60 17.77 11.10
CA THR A 140 -1.42 17.56 10.26
C THR A 140 -1.81 16.91 8.94
N ILE A 141 -2.66 15.89 8.97
CA ILE A 141 -3.16 15.21 7.77
C ILE A 141 -4.00 16.16 6.90
N ASP A 142 -4.84 17.01 7.50
CA ASP A 142 -5.60 18.02 6.76
C ASP A 142 -4.69 18.99 6.00
N LYS A 143 -3.60 19.43 6.64
CA LYS A 143 -2.59 20.29 5.97
C LYS A 143 -1.87 19.53 4.86
N PHE A 144 -1.53 18.26 5.08
CA PHE A 144 -0.91 17.41 4.07
C PHE A 144 -1.79 17.22 2.84
N ILE A 145 -3.08 16.93 3.02
CA ILE A 145 -4.05 16.76 1.92
C ILE A 145 -4.17 18.09 1.15
N LYS A 146 -4.34 19.22 1.85
CA LYS A 146 -4.43 20.55 1.22
C LYS A 146 -3.16 20.91 0.44
N ALA A 147 -1.99 20.60 0.98
CA ALA A 147 -0.72 20.85 0.29
C ALA A 147 -0.54 20.00 -0.97
N ASN A 148 -1.22 18.86 -1.06
CA ASN A 148 -1.01 17.86 -2.11
C ASN A 148 -2.27 17.60 -2.96
N THR A 149 -3.26 18.49 -2.93
CA THR A 149 -4.53 18.33 -3.66
C THR A 149 -4.32 18.17 -5.17
N GLU A 150 -3.37 18.89 -5.76
CA GLU A 150 -3.03 18.74 -7.19
C GLU A 150 -2.54 17.32 -7.50
N ARG A 151 -1.69 16.75 -6.63
CA ARG A 151 -1.21 15.37 -6.79
C ARG A 151 -2.33 14.37 -6.59
N LEU A 152 -3.20 14.57 -5.60
CA LEU A 152 -4.37 13.73 -5.33
C LEU A 152 -5.29 13.65 -6.56
N ASN A 153 -5.62 14.80 -7.16
CA ASN A 153 -6.44 14.84 -8.37
C ASN A 153 -5.77 14.12 -9.53
N TYR A 154 -4.47 14.39 -9.76
CA TYR A 154 -3.71 13.73 -10.83
C TYR A 154 -3.73 12.20 -10.71
N ILE A 155 -3.41 11.65 -9.52
CA ILE A 155 -3.33 10.20 -9.35
C ILE A 155 -4.71 9.54 -9.46
N PHE A 156 -5.78 10.23 -9.04
CA PHE A 156 -7.15 9.76 -9.22
C PHE A 156 -7.54 9.73 -10.69
N ASP A 157 -7.35 10.84 -11.42
CA ASP A 157 -7.71 10.93 -12.84
C ASP A 157 -6.94 9.90 -13.68
N GLU A 158 -5.62 9.81 -13.49
CA GLU A 158 -4.75 8.87 -14.20
C GLU A 158 -5.15 7.40 -13.95
N ALA A 159 -5.40 7.04 -12.68
CA ALA A 159 -5.76 5.66 -12.36
C ALA A 159 -7.16 5.29 -12.86
N THR A 160 -8.13 6.22 -12.77
CA THR A 160 -9.49 5.98 -13.26
C THR A 160 -9.56 5.90 -14.79
N GLU A 161 -8.79 6.71 -15.51
CA GLU A 161 -8.62 6.61 -16.97
C GLU A 161 -8.04 5.25 -17.36
N PHE A 162 -6.93 4.84 -16.72
CA PHE A 162 -6.31 3.54 -16.95
C PHE A 162 -7.28 2.37 -16.71
N ILE A 163 -8.07 2.42 -15.62
CA ILE A 163 -9.07 1.39 -15.31
C ILE A 163 -10.14 1.33 -16.41
N ARG A 164 -10.70 2.48 -16.83
CA ARG A 164 -11.72 2.52 -17.88
C ARG A 164 -11.18 1.98 -19.19
N ASP A 165 -9.97 2.37 -19.58
CA ASP A 165 -9.36 1.95 -20.83
C ASP A 165 -9.07 0.46 -20.86
N THR A 166 -8.53 -0.10 -19.79
CA THR A 166 -8.26 -1.53 -19.69
C THR A 166 -9.55 -2.37 -19.63
N ALA A 167 -10.60 -1.85 -18.99
CA ALA A 167 -11.90 -2.50 -18.87
C ALA A 167 -12.69 -2.57 -20.19
N LYS A 168 -12.48 -1.66 -21.15
CA LYS A 168 -13.21 -1.63 -22.44
C LYS A 168 -13.18 -2.94 -23.22
N ALA A 169 -12.12 -3.74 -23.05
CA ALA A 169 -11.94 -5.01 -23.75
C ALA A 169 -12.70 -6.19 -23.12
N TYR A 170 -13.39 -5.97 -21.99
CA TYR A 170 -14.03 -7.03 -21.21
C TYR A 170 -15.49 -6.70 -20.91
N PRO A 171 -16.40 -7.69 -20.93
CA PRO A 171 -17.73 -7.53 -20.36
C PRO A 171 -17.65 -7.16 -18.88
N SER A 172 -18.59 -6.34 -18.42
CA SER A 172 -18.62 -5.83 -17.04
C SER A 172 -18.62 -6.93 -15.97
N GLU A 173 -19.27 -8.04 -16.28
CA GLU A 173 -19.40 -9.23 -15.45
C GLU A 173 -18.06 -9.98 -15.29
N ASN A 174 -17.14 -9.85 -16.25
CA ASN A 174 -15.84 -10.50 -16.28
C ASN A 174 -14.73 -9.66 -15.61
N ILE A 175 -15.10 -8.54 -14.98
CA ILE A 175 -14.17 -7.68 -14.24
C ILE A 175 -14.17 -8.10 -12.77
N VAL A 176 -12.96 -8.39 -12.27
CA VAL A 176 -12.72 -8.86 -10.91
C VAL A 176 -11.73 -7.94 -10.22
N ILE A 177 -11.89 -7.77 -8.91
CA ILE A 177 -10.94 -7.07 -8.04
C ILE A 177 -10.30 -8.11 -7.12
N SER A 178 -8.97 -8.22 -7.16
CA SER A 178 -8.24 -9.02 -6.19
C SER A 178 -8.05 -8.22 -4.90
N PHE A 179 -8.68 -8.68 -3.83
CA PHE A 179 -8.71 -7.97 -2.55
C PHE A 179 -7.93 -8.76 -1.50
N SER A 180 -6.96 -8.14 -0.82
CA SER A 180 -6.18 -8.80 0.22
C SER A 180 -6.40 -8.22 1.62
N GLY A 181 -7.25 -7.20 1.76
CA GLY A 181 -7.39 -6.46 3.02
C GLY A 181 -6.18 -5.59 3.36
N GLY A 182 -5.26 -5.36 2.41
CA GLY A 182 -4.16 -4.41 2.55
C GLY A 182 -4.52 -3.03 2.00
N LYS A 183 -3.70 -2.03 2.30
CA LYS A 183 -3.89 -0.64 1.83
C LYS A 183 -3.93 -0.54 0.30
N ASP A 184 -3.01 -1.23 -0.38
CA ASP A 184 -2.87 -1.19 -1.83
C ASP A 184 -4.09 -1.81 -2.54
N SER A 185 -4.58 -2.95 -2.04
CA SER A 185 -5.81 -3.59 -2.56
C SER A 185 -7.07 -2.79 -2.24
N THR A 186 -7.08 -2.06 -1.12
CA THR A 186 -8.20 -1.20 -0.73
C THR A 186 -8.35 -0.02 -1.68
N VAL A 187 -7.25 0.68 -1.95
CA VAL A 187 -7.23 1.78 -2.94
C VAL A 187 -7.63 1.27 -4.32
N THR A 188 -7.10 0.11 -4.73
CA THR A 188 -7.45 -0.48 -6.03
C THR A 188 -8.94 -0.79 -6.12
N ALA A 189 -9.55 -1.33 -5.06
CA ALA A 189 -10.97 -1.64 -5.02
C ALA A 189 -11.83 -0.36 -5.15
N ASP A 190 -11.54 0.65 -4.35
CA ASP A 190 -12.27 1.93 -4.38
C ASP A 190 -12.13 2.63 -5.74
N LEU A 191 -10.90 2.76 -6.27
CA LEU A 191 -10.65 3.34 -7.60
C LEU A 191 -11.41 2.60 -8.70
N THR A 192 -11.44 1.26 -8.65
CA THR A 192 -12.11 0.45 -9.69
C THR A 192 -13.62 0.64 -9.65
N VAL A 193 -14.21 0.61 -8.45
CA VAL A 193 -15.64 0.85 -8.27
C VAL A 193 -16.03 2.25 -8.74
N ARG A 194 -15.25 3.28 -8.40
CA ARG A 194 -15.50 4.67 -8.81
C ARG A 194 -15.31 4.87 -10.32
N ALA A 195 -14.21 4.37 -10.89
CA ALA A 195 -13.89 4.50 -12.31
C ALA A 195 -14.98 3.90 -13.21
N LEU A 196 -15.47 2.71 -12.86
CA LEU A 196 -16.48 1.97 -13.61
C LEU A 196 -17.92 2.28 -13.17
N SER A 197 -18.09 3.09 -12.12
CA SER A 197 -19.40 3.39 -11.52
C SER A 197 -20.22 2.13 -11.20
N ASN A 198 -19.53 1.07 -10.80
CA ASN A 198 -20.11 -0.25 -10.57
C ASN A 198 -19.77 -0.76 -9.16
N PRO A 199 -20.67 -0.59 -8.18
CA PRO A 199 -20.45 -1.08 -6.82
C PRO A 199 -20.68 -2.60 -6.68
N SER A 200 -21.13 -3.29 -7.73
CA SER A 200 -21.43 -4.73 -7.75
C SER A 200 -20.36 -5.58 -8.41
N LEU A 201 -19.14 -5.04 -8.53
CA LEU A 201 -17.99 -5.80 -8.99
C LEU A 201 -17.63 -6.95 -8.02
N VAL A 202 -17.10 -8.03 -8.59
CA VAL A 202 -16.65 -9.19 -7.82
C VAL A 202 -15.33 -8.87 -7.12
N HIS A 203 -15.34 -8.95 -5.80
CA HIS A 203 -14.15 -8.83 -4.96
C HIS A 203 -13.77 -10.22 -4.47
N ILE A 204 -12.57 -10.68 -4.83
CA ILE A 204 -12.06 -11.97 -4.34
C ILE A 204 -11.08 -11.72 -3.21
N PHE A 205 -11.51 -12.06 -1.99
CA PHE A 205 -10.69 -12.05 -0.80
C PHE A 205 -10.04 -13.41 -0.59
N GLY A 206 -8.71 -13.48 -0.67
CA GLY A 206 -7.96 -14.70 -0.38
C GLY A 206 -7.72 -14.85 1.12
N ASP A 207 -8.54 -15.67 1.79
CA ASP A 207 -8.35 -16.03 3.20
C ASP A 207 -7.41 -17.24 3.26
N THR A 208 -6.15 -16.98 3.60
CA THR A 208 -5.12 -18.02 3.71
C THR A 208 -5.20 -18.83 4.99
N THR A 209 -6.17 -18.54 5.88
CA THR A 209 -6.26 -19.02 7.29
C THR A 209 -5.15 -18.51 8.21
N LEU A 210 -4.21 -17.74 7.67
CA LEU A 210 -3.00 -17.25 8.34
C LEU A 210 -2.93 -15.72 8.36
N GLU A 211 -3.99 -15.04 7.94
CA GLU A 211 -4.04 -13.57 7.96
C GLU A 211 -3.97 -13.05 9.40
N PHE A 212 -3.49 -11.82 9.59
CA PHE A 212 -3.63 -11.15 10.87
C PHE A 212 -5.11 -11.03 11.28
N PRO A 213 -5.46 -11.12 12.57
CA PRO A 213 -6.83 -10.91 13.04
C PRO A 213 -7.43 -9.59 12.53
N LEU A 214 -6.66 -8.51 12.56
CA LEU A 214 -7.06 -7.19 12.05
C LEU A 214 -7.40 -7.20 10.55
N THR A 215 -6.80 -8.09 9.76
CA THR A 215 -7.15 -8.26 8.34
C THR A 215 -8.52 -8.89 8.16
N ILE A 216 -8.86 -9.88 8.99
CA ILE A 216 -10.18 -10.52 8.96
C ILE A 216 -11.26 -9.56 9.45
N GLU A 217 -10.99 -8.82 10.53
CA GLU A 217 -11.85 -7.76 11.03
C GLU A 217 -12.09 -6.70 9.95
N TYR A 218 -11.02 -6.21 9.32
CA TYR A 218 -11.13 -5.23 8.25
C TYR A 218 -11.90 -5.78 7.03
N ALA A 219 -11.66 -7.03 6.61
CA ALA A 219 -12.41 -7.63 5.51
C ALA A 219 -13.93 -7.71 5.81
N LYS A 220 -14.28 -7.97 7.08
CA LYS A 220 -15.67 -7.92 7.54
C LYS A 220 -16.24 -6.50 7.47
N ARG A 221 -15.53 -5.49 8.03
CA ARG A 221 -15.95 -4.08 7.95
C ARG A 221 -16.11 -3.61 6.51
N PHE A 222 -15.16 -3.95 5.64
CA PHE A 222 -15.20 -3.60 4.22
C PHE A 222 -16.48 -4.15 3.57
N ARG A 223 -16.83 -5.41 3.84
CA ARG A 223 -18.06 -6.02 3.32
C ARG A 223 -19.32 -5.35 3.87
N GLU A 224 -19.34 -4.99 5.14
CA GLU A 224 -20.47 -4.29 5.78
C GLU A 224 -20.67 -2.89 5.18
N ASN A 225 -19.58 -2.16 4.93
CA ASN A 225 -19.59 -0.83 4.33
C ASN A 225 -19.87 -0.85 2.82
N ASN A 226 -19.67 -2.00 2.15
CA ASN A 226 -19.87 -2.18 0.71
C ASN A 226 -20.88 -3.31 0.41
N PRO A 227 -22.15 -3.18 0.82
CA PRO A 227 -23.13 -4.28 0.76
C PRO A 227 -23.48 -4.71 -0.68
N LYS A 228 -23.24 -3.85 -1.67
CA LYS A 228 -23.47 -4.14 -3.09
C LYS A 228 -22.34 -4.97 -3.72
N ALA A 229 -21.15 -4.97 -3.13
CA ALA A 229 -20.00 -5.68 -3.66
C ALA A 229 -20.24 -7.20 -3.60
N ILE A 230 -19.94 -7.89 -4.70
CA ILE A 230 -20.00 -9.35 -4.71
C ILE A 230 -18.72 -9.86 -4.05
N PHE A 231 -18.73 -9.96 -2.72
CA PHE A 231 -17.56 -10.33 -1.93
C PHE A 231 -17.43 -11.84 -1.78
N LYS A 232 -16.42 -12.43 -2.41
CA LYS A 232 -16.14 -13.87 -2.42
C LYS A 232 -14.88 -14.18 -1.61
N THR A 233 -15.04 -14.98 -0.57
CA THR A 233 -13.91 -15.47 0.23
C THR A 233 -13.37 -16.78 -0.37
N ALA A 234 -12.16 -16.73 -0.90
CA ALA A 234 -11.40 -17.88 -1.35
C ALA A 234 -10.57 -18.42 -0.18
N LYS A 235 -10.97 -19.57 0.37
CA LYS A 235 -10.34 -20.18 1.54
C LYS A 235 -9.99 -21.64 1.27
N ASN A 236 -8.86 -22.10 1.79
CA ASN A 236 -8.57 -23.52 1.85
C ASN A 236 -9.39 -24.19 2.97
N LYS A 237 -10.16 -25.22 2.64
CA LYS A 237 -10.96 -26.02 3.59
C LYS A 237 -10.53 -27.49 3.64
N GLU A 238 -9.59 -27.88 2.79
CA GLU A 238 -9.20 -29.29 2.59
C GLU A 238 -7.96 -29.65 3.40
N GLN A 239 -7.08 -28.68 3.69
CA GLN A 239 -5.86 -28.90 4.46
C GLN A 239 -5.76 -27.90 5.61
N ASP A 240 -5.26 -28.38 6.76
CA ASP A 240 -4.83 -27.53 7.87
C ASP A 240 -3.37 -27.11 7.70
N PHE A 241 -3.03 -25.89 8.11
CA PHE A 241 -1.68 -25.37 7.93
C PHE A 241 -0.64 -26.05 8.83
N TYR A 242 -1.01 -26.37 10.07
CA TYR A 242 -0.08 -26.95 11.04
C TYR A 242 0.22 -28.41 10.70
N GLU A 243 -0.79 -29.18 10.29
CA GLU A 243 -0.60 -30.55 9.80
C GLU A 243 0.39 -30.60 8.62
N VAL A 244 0.22 -29.70 7.64
CA VAL A 244 1.15 -29.62 6.49
C VAL A 244 2.55 -29.17 6.91
N CYS A 245 2.68 -28.35 7.97
CA CYS A 245 3.98 -28.01 8.53
C CYS A 245 4.67 -29.19 9.20
N GLU A 246 3.94 -30.12 9.81
CA GLU A 246 4.51 -31.34 10.39
C GLU A 246 5.07 -32.26 9.30
N ASP A 247 4.38 -32.35 8.15
CA ASP A 247 4.79 -33.19 7.03
C ASP A 247 5.95 -32.60 6.20
N ILE A 248 5.86 -31.32 5.83
CA ILE A 248 6.77 -30.67 4.86
C ILE A 248 7.82 -29.79 5.55
N GLY A 249 7.53 -29.35 6.78
CA GLY A 249 8.27 -28.31 7.47
C GLY A 249 7.68 -26.91 7.28
N PRO A 250 8.09 -25.95 8.12
CA PRO A 250 7.55 -24.59 8.11
C PRO A 250 7.86 -23.86 6.80
N PRO A 251 7.01 -22.89 6.39
CA PRO A 251 7.27 -22.08 5.20
C PRO A 251 8.62 -21.38 5.24
N ALA A 252 9.35 -21.44 4.13
CA ALA A 252 10.63 -20.76 3.96
C ALA A 252 10.63 -19.91 2.70
N ARG A 253 11.59 -18.97 2.58
CA ARG A 253 11.70 -18.10 1.39
C ARG A 253 11.83 -18.90 0.09
N MET A 254 12.50 -20.05 0.14
CA MET A 254 12.70 -20.97 -0.99
C MET A 254 11.61 -22.03 -1.11
N LEU A 255 10.85 -22.28 -0.03
CA LEU A 255 9.84 -23.34 0.04
C LEU A 255 8.47 -22.73 0.35
N ARG A 256 7.80 -22.27 -0.72
CA ARG A 256 6.56 -21.48 -0.65
C ARG A 256 5.30 -22.30 -0.91
N TRP A 257 5.25 -23.54 -0.41
CA TRP A 257 4.10 -24.43 -0.59
C TRP A 257 2.79 -23.77 -0.13
N CYS A 258 2.85 -22.97 0.95
CA CYS A 258 1.69 -22.26 1.49
C CYS A 258 1.07 -21.27 0.49
N CYS A 259 1.86 -20.60 -0.34
CA CYS A 259 1.36 -19.70 -1.38
C CYS A 259 0.58 -20.43 -2.48
N SER A 260 0.94 -21.68 -2.76
CA SER A 260 0.23 -22.50 -3.75
C SER A 260 -1.04 -23.08 -3.14
N MET A 261 -0.93 -23.71 -1.97
CA MET A 261 -2.02 -24.45 -1.32
C MET A 261 -3.07 -23.55 -0.68
N PHE A 262 -2.66 -22.51 0.05
CA PHE A 262 -3.56 -21.68 0.87
C PHE A 262 -3.95 -20.37 0.19
N LYS A 263 -3.24 -19.95 -0.86
CA LYS A 263 -3.52 -18.69 -1.58
C LYS A 263 -3.96 -18.93 -3.02
N THR A 264 -3.05 -19.41 -3.86
CA THR A 264 -3.29 -19.49 -5.31
C THR A 264 -4.38 -20.50 -5.65
N GLY A 265 -4.31 -21.73 -5.13
CA GLY A 265 -5.29 -22.79 -5.38
C GLY A 265 -6.74 -22.40 -5.03
N PRO A 266 -7.03 -21.92 -3.80
CA PRO A 266 -8.37 -21.47 -3.43
C PRO A 266 -8.91 -20.35 -4.31
N ILE A 267 -8.07 -19.36 -4.67
CA ILE A 267 -8.47 -18.25 -5.55
C ILE A 267 -8.82 -18.79 -6.94
N THR A 268 -7.99 -19.66 -7.51
CA THR A 268 -8.25 -20.31 -8.80
C THR A 268 -9.55 -21.10 -8.79
N ARG A 269 -9.86 -21.84 -7.72
CA ARG A 269 -11.14 -22.57 -7.61
C ARG A 269 -12.35 -21.63 -7.63
N VAL A 270 -12.29 -20.50 -6.93
CA VAL A 270 -13.37 -19.50 -6.94
C VAL A 270 -13.53 -18.89 -8.33
N LEU A 271 -12.43 -18.52 -8.99
CA LEU A 271 -12.46 -17.96 -10.34
C LEU A 271 -13.03 -18.95 -11.36
N ASN A 272 -12.57 -20.20 -11.36
CA ASN A 272 -13.08 -21.24 -12.26
C ASN A 272 -14.56 -21.53 -12.03
N SER A 273 -15.02 -21.49 -10.76
CA SER A 273 -16.43 -21.68 -10.44
C SER A 273 -17.33 -20.55 -10.96
N LEU A 274 -16.83 -19.32 -11.03
CA LEU A 274 -17.61 -18.15 -11.47
C LEU A 274 -17.56 -17.95 -12.98
N TYR A 275 -16.38 -18.12 -13.58
CA TYR A 275 -16.09 -17.68 -14.94
C TYR A 275 -15.81 -18.81 -15.93
N ARG A 276 -15.55 -20.03 -15.43
CA ARG A 276 -15.25 -21.22 -16.23
C ARG A 276 -14.17 -20.92 -17.29
N ASP A 277 -14.57 -20.86 -18.55
CA ASP A 277 -13.69 -20.70 -19.70
C ASP A 277 -13.58 -19.27 -20.24
N MET A 278 -14.24 -18.31 -19.59
CA MET A 278 -14.24 -16.91 -20.02
C MET A 278 -12.92 -16.20 -19.69
N ASP A 279 -12.51 -15.29 -20.57
CA ASP A 279 -11.42 -14.37 -20.28
C ASP A 279 -11.86 -13.33 -19.25
N ILE A 280 -11.03 -13.13 -18.22
CA ILE A 280 -11.31 -12.20 -17.13
C ILE A 280 -10.24 -11.12 -17.05
N LEU A 281 -10.66 -9.92 -16.68
CA LEU A 281 -9.76 -8.84 -16.28
C LEU A 281 -9.77 -8.76 -14.76
N THR A 282 -8.60 -8.86 -14.14
CA THR A 282 -8.47 -8.68 -12.70
C THR A 282 -7.60 -7.48 -12.34
N PHE A 283 -8.15 -6.57 -11.55
CA PHE A 283 -7.42 -5.45 -11.01
C PHE A 283 -6.68 -5.83 -9.73
N TYR A 284 -5.38 -5.58 -9.70
CA TYR A 284 -4.46 -5.95 -8.61
C TYR A 284 -3.85 -4.69 -7.98
N GLY A 285 -3.73 -4.70 -6.65
CA GLY A 285 -3.00 -3.67 -5.89
C GLY A 285 -1.49 -3.91 -5.86
N ILE A 286 -0.84 -3.98 -7.02
CA ILE A 286 0.63 -4.14 -7.13
C ILE A 286 1.27 -2.79 -7.47
N ARG A 287 2.37 -2.47 -6.79
CA ARG A 287 3.22 -1.31 -7.09
C ARG A 287 4.62 -1.72 -7.53
N LYS A 288 5.19 -1.01 -8.51
CA LYS A 288 6.55 -1.16 -9.03
C LYS A 288 7.60 -0.95 -7.93
N ASN A 289 7.36 0.04 -7.06
CA ASN A 289 8.29 0.47 -6.02
C ASN A 289 8.24 -0.39 -4.75
N GLU A 290 7.47 -1.48 -4.72
CA GLU A 290 7.33 -2.31 -3.52
C GLU A 290 8.51 -3.30 -3.32
N SER A 291 9.19 -3.71 -4.40
CA SER A 291 10.40 -4.55 -4.33
C SER A 291 11.13 -4.61 -5.69
N VAL A 292 12.41 -5.02 -5.66
CA VAL A 292 13.22 -5.28 -6.87
C VAL A 292 12.58 -6.33 -7.80
N SER A 293 11.84 -7.29 -7.26
CA SER A 293 11.14 -8.27 -8.11
C SER A 293 9.96 -7.65 -8.84
N ARG A 294 9.18 -6.80 -8.16
CA ARG A 294 7.99 -6.15 -8.71
C ARG A 294 8.33 -5.02 -9.68
N SER A 295 9.55 -4.47 -9.60
CA SER A 295 9.99 -3.43 -10.54
C SER A 295 10.12 -3.90 -11.98
N LYS A 296 10.17 -5.23 -12.18
CA LYS A 296 10.25 -5.90 -13.49
C LYS A 296 8.89 -6.29 -14.07
N TYR A 297 7.80 -6.11 -13.31
CA TYR A 297 6.46 -6.43 -13.79
C TYR A 297 5.99 -5.36 -14.77
N ASN A 298 5.05 -5.74 -15.64
CA ASN A 298 4.32 -4.81 -16.47
C ASN A 298 3.07 -4.32 -15.71
N ARG A 299 2.63 -3.11 -16.05
CA ARG A 299 1.39 -2.55 -15.51
C ARG A 299 0.17 -3.38 -15.91
N VAL A 300 0.24 -4.00 -17.10
CA VAL A 300 -0.73 -4.95 -17.62
C VAL A 300 0.01 -6.24 -17.98
N GLU A 301 -0.38 -7.34 -17.37
CA GLU A 301 0.21 -8.67 -17.56
C GLU A 301 -0.81 -9.60 -18.22
N ASN A 302 -0.45 -10.13 -19.39
CA ASN A 302 -1.30 -11.04 -20.18
C ASN A 302 -0.62 -12.39 -20.45
N ASN A 303 0.63 -12.58 -20.01
CA ASN A 303 1.38 -13.78 -20.35
C ASN A 303 0.99 -14.93 -19.40
N ALA A 304 0.61 -16.08 -19.97
CA ALA A 304 0.28 -17.29 -19.21
C ALA A 304 1.43 -17.79 -18.32
N GLU A 305 2.67 -17.39 -18.58
CA GLU A 305 3.83 -17.68 -17.73
C GLU A 305 3.97 -16.74 -16.53
N SER A 306 3.48 -15.49 -16.64
CA SER A 306 3.55 -14.49 -15.55
C SER A 306 2.27 -14.45 -14.70
N VAL A 307 1.13 -14.86 -15.27
CA VAL A 307 -0.15 -14.94 -14.58
C VAL A 307 -0.39 -16.35 -14.06
N LYS A 308 -0.50 -16.48 -12.73
CA LYS A 308 -0.63 -17.78 -12.05
C LYS A 308 -1.93 -18.53 -12.36
N ILE A 309 -2.89 -17.87 -13.01
CA ILE A 309 -4.23 -18.37 -13.29
C ILE A 309 -4.44 -18.21 -14.80
N GLN A 310 -4.70 -19.32 -15.49
CA GLN A 310 -4.92 -19.30 -16.94
C GLN A 310 -6.14 -18.42 -17.28
N LYS A 311 -6.11 -17.75 -18.44
CA LYS A 311 -7.18 -16.86 -18.96
C LYS A 311 -7.45 -15.59 -18.13
N GLN A 312 -6.57 -15.27 -17.20
CA GLN A 312 -6.60 -14.02 -16.44
C GLN A 312 -5.66 -12.99 -17.08
N LYS A 313 -6.21 -11.82 -17.39
CA LYS A 313 -5.42 -10.60 -17.62
C LYS A 313 -5.35 -9.82 -16.32
N VAL A 314 -4.16 -9.41 -15.91
CA VAL A 314 -3.96 -8.62 -14.68
C VAL A 314 -3.62 -7.19 -15.05
N ALA A 315 -4.33 -6.23 -14.46
CA ALA A 315 -4.03 -4.81 -14.58
C ALA A 315 -3.78 -4.20 -13.20
N SER A 316 -2.77 -3.34 -13.08
CA SER A 316 -2.37 -2.72 -11.81
C SER A 316 -2.54 -1.20 -11.86
N PRO A 317 -3.68 -0.66 -11.40
CA PRO A 317 -3.98 0.77 -11.54
C PRO A 317 -2.96 1.66 -10.83
N ILE A 318 -2.56 1.26 -9.62
CA ILE A 318 -1.62 2.00 -8.76
C ILE A 318 -0.16 1.63 -9.01
N PHE A 319 0.18 1.04 -10.17
CA PHE A 319 1.50 0.46 -10.40
C PHE A 319 2.67 1.42 -10.17
N HIS A 320 2.50 2.69 -10.51
CA HIS A 320 3.55 3.69 -10.35
C HIS A 320 3.52 4.45 -9.01
N TRP A 321 2.50 4.20 -8.18
CA TRP A 321 2.30 4.93 -6.94
C TRP A 321 3.39 4.60 -5.91
N LYS A 322 3.73 5.61 -5.11
CA LYS A 322 4.56 5.47 -3.90
C LYS A 322 3.68 5.23 -2.66
N ASP A 323 4.28 4.85 -1.53
CA ASP A 323 3.49 4.72 -0.29
C ASP A 323 2.84 6.05 0.08
N ILE A 324 3.52 7.17 -0.16
CA ILE A 324 2.95 8.50 0.09
C ILE A 324 1.73 8.81 -0.78
N ASP A 325 1.68 8.32 -2.02
CA ASP A 325 0.52 8.49 -2.91
C ASP A 325 -0.67 7.65 -2.43
N VAL A 326 -0.41 6.40 -2.02
CA VAL A 326 -1.44 5.50 -1.46
C VAL A 326 -2.07 6.12 -0.22
N TRP A 327 -1.25 6.66 0.69
CA TRP A 327 -1.74 7.32 1.89
C TRP A 327 -2.41 8.65 1.61
N LEU A 328 -1.91 9.45 0.67
CA LEU A 328 -2.59 10.66 0.22
C LEU A 328 -4.00 10.35 -0.26
N TYR A 329 -4.18 9.29 -1.04
CA TYR A 329 -5.50 8.86 -1.51
C TYR A 329 -6.40 8.37 -0.38
N ILE A 330 -5.92 7.42 0.45
CA ILE A 330 -6.72 6.87 1.57
C ILE A 330 -7.21 7.97 2.49
N LEU A 331 -6.31 8.88 2.88
CA LEU A 331 -6.64 9.96 3.82
C LEU A 331 -7.44 11.08 3.16
N GLY A 332 -7.12 11.43 1.91
CA GLY A 332 -7.81 12.47 1.14
C GLY A 332 -9.25 12.11 0.80
N GLU A 333 -9.50 10.85 0.47
CA GLU A 333 -10.83 10.32 0.13
C GLU A 333 -11.59 9.74 1.35
N GLY A 334 -10.98 9.74 2.53
CA GLY A 334 -11.59 9.25 3.76
C GLY A 334 -11.95 7.77 3.74
N ILE A 335 -11.12 6.93 3.10
CA ILE A 335 -11.39 5.50 2.90
C ILE A 335 -10.98 4.73 4.16
N ASP A 336 -11.84 3.78 4.60
CA ASP A 336 -11.51 2.85 5.69
C ASP A 336 -10.34 1.93 5.28
N PHE A 337 -9.49 1.55 6.24
CA PHE A 337 -8.33 0.70 6.00
C PHE A 337 -8.02 -0.18 7.21
N ASN A 338 -7.20 -1.21 6.99
CA ASN A 338 -6.81 -2.17 8.01
C ASN A 338 -6.03 -1.51 9.17
N ASP A 339 -6.50 -1.69 10.41
CA ASP A 339 -5.91 -1.02 11.57
C ASP A 339 -4.48 -1.47 11.91
N ALA A 340 -4.01 -2.59 11.34
CA ALA A 340 -2.60 -2.98 11.46
C ALA A 340 -1.64 -1.87 10.96
N TYR A 341 -2.06 -1.07 9.97
CA TYR A 341 -1.23 0.05 9.52
C TYR A 341 -1.08 1.17 10.57
N ARG A 342 -2.04 1.32 11.49
CA ARG A 342 -1.94 2.26 12.62
C ARG A 342 -0.85 1.84 13.61
N LEU A 343 -0.59 0.54 13.70
CA LEU A 343 0.45 -0.06 14.54
C LEU A 343 1.85 -0.03 13.90
N GLY A 344 1.97 0.54 12.69
CA GLY A 344 3.25 0.72 12.00
C GLY A 344 3.69 -0.43 11.11
N TYR A 345 2.78 -1.35 10.76
CA TYR A 345 3.04 -2.36 9.73
C TYR A 345 3.05 -1.70 8.34
N ASP A 346 4.13 -1.85 7.57
CA ASP A 346 4.20 -1.31 6.20
C ASP A 346 3.46 -2.20 5.18
N ARG A 347 3.37 -3.50 5.51
CA ARG A 347 2.69 -4.55 4.74
C ARG A 347 2.00 -5.51 5.70
N VAL A 348 0.81 -5.96 5.31
CA VAL A 348 -0.02 -6.88 6.09
C VAL A 348 -0.36 -8.08 5.19
N GLY A 349 -0.25 -9.28 5.73
CA GLY A 349 -0.51 -10.55 5.04
C GLY A 349 -0.44 -11.70 6.05
N CYS A 350 0.06 -12.86 5.65
CA CYS A 350 0.19 -13.98 6.58
C CYS A 350 1.15 -13.64 7.75
N TRP A 351 0.74 -13.88 9.00
CA TRP A 351 1.54 -13.51 10.19
C TRP A 351 2.88 -14.25 10.23
N CYS A 352 2.91 -15.52 9.81
CA CYS A 352 4.11 -16.37 9.80
C CYS A 352 4.95 -16.27 8.51
N CYS A 353 4.72 -15.26 7.67
CA CYS A 353 5.38 -15.20 6.36
C CYS A 353 6.89 -14.94 6.47
N PRO A 354 7.76 -15.77 5.86
CA PRO A 354 9.22 -15.59 5.90
C PRO A 354 9.71 -14.38 5.07
N ASN A 355 8.80 -13.70 4.36
CA ASN A 355 9.07 -12.46 3.64
C ASN A 355 8.67 -11.20 4.43
N ASN A 356 8.16 -11.34 5.66
CA ASN A 356 7.94 -10.20 6.54
C ASN A 356 9.29 -9.53 6.87
N ASN A 357 9.26 -8.21 7.08
CA ASN A 357 10.46 -7.48 7.49
C ASN A 357 10.77 -7.79 8.98
N GLU A 358 12.00 -7.53 9.43
CA GLU A 358 12.42 -7.85 10.80
C GLU A 358 11.55 -7.12 11.82
N ARG A 359 11.11 -5.89 11.52
CA ARG A 359 10.21 -5.12 12.39
C ARG A 359 8.85 -5.81 12.58
N ALA A 360 8.25 -6.37 11.54
CA ALA A 360 6.96 -7.05 11.63
C ALA A 360 7.04 -8.40 12.35
N GLN A 361 8.26 -8.92 12.59
CA GLN A 361 8.52 -10.14 13.34
C GLN A 361 8.86 -9.89 14.81
N LEU A 362 9.18 -8.65 15.19
CA LEU A 362 9.54 -8.21 16.54
C LEU A 362 8.36 -7.50 17.19
#